data_AF-A0A936SC10-F1
#
_entry.id   AF-A0A936SC10-F1
#
_cell.length_a   1.000
_cell.length_b   1.000
_cell.length_c   1.000
_cell.angle_alpha   90.00
_cell.angle_beta   90.00
_cell.angle_gamma   90.00
#
_symmetry.space_group_name_H-M   'P 1'
#
loop_
_entity.id
_entity.type
_entity.pdbx_description
1 polymer ?
#
loop_
_entity_poly.entity_id
_entity_poly.type
_entity_poly.pdbx_seq_one_letter_code
_entity_poly.pdbx_strand_id
1 'polypeptide(L)'
;MGLRKPLIFLSIAILFAGLFSAVGRQVSPGGTEAFNLGVDFQGGTVITAKFRNKPAEDDIRNALQGQNIADAVIQSSLDKQDEVLIKVPLFEGLSTEVPADGTNTTGANATQVNAGREMVKKALDTFGKEAEAGKRLADDEAAAYQIVGTDSVGPVAGAQLRNQAVIATLLGLVGILLYIAFRYD
;
A
#
# COMPACT_ATOMS: atom_id res chain seq x y z
N MET A 1 -40.87 -16.44 20.09
CA MET A 1 -39.71 -16.16 19.21
C MET A 1 -39.86 -14.80 18.48
N GLY A 2 -40.17 -13.71 19.19
CA GLY A 2 -40.90 -12.56 18.58
C GLY A 2 -40.08 -11.40 18.00
N LEU A 3 -38.84 -11.15 18.43
CA LEU A 3 -38.08 -9.96 18.00
C LEU A 3 -36.75 -10.26 17.31
N ARG A 4 -36.34 -11.54 17.28
CA ARG A 4 -35.02 -11.94 16.76
C ARG A 4 -34.94 -11.78 15.24
N LYS A 5 -35.99 -12.21 14.52
CA LYS A 5 -36.08 -12.13 13.05
C LYS A 5 -36.09 -10.69 12.52
N PRO A 6 -36.90 -9.74 13.04
CA PRO A 6 -36.88 -8.37 12.55
C PRO A 6 -35.57 -7.64 12.86
N LEU A 7 -34.92 -7.92 14.00
CA LEU A 7 -33.61 -7.34 14.32
C LEU A 7 -32.49 -7.83 13.37
N ILE A 8 -32.52 -9.11 12.98
CA ILE A 8 -31.58 -9.67 11.99
C ILE A 8 -31.80 -9.03 10.61
N PHE A 9 -33.06 -8.87 10.19
CA PHE A 9 -33.36 -8.18 8.93
C PHE A 9 -32.90 -6.72 8.95
N LEU A 10 -33.09 -6.01 10.06
CA LEU A 10 -32.63 -4.63 10.23
C LEU A 10 -31.10 -4.53 10.16
N SER A 11 -30.35 -5.44 10.82
CA SER A 11 -28.88 -5.41 10.76
C SER A 11 -28.35 -5.73 9.36
N ILE A 12 -28.97 -6.66 8.65
CA ILE A 12 -28.63 -7.00 7.27
C ILE A 12 -28.87 -5.79 6.36
N ALA A 13 -30.02 -5.12 6.50
CA ALA A 13 -30.33 -3.93 5.71
C ALA A 13 -29.32 -2.80 5.93
N ILE A 14 -28.90 -2.56 7.18
CA ILE A 14 -27.88 -1.55 7.51
C ILE A 14 -26.51 -1.94 6.93
N LEU A 15 -26.14 -3.21 7.01
CA LEU A 15 -24.87 -3.71 6.47
C LEU A 15 -24.82 -3.55 4.94
N PHE A 16 -25.90 -3.92 4.24
CA PHE A 16 -26.01 -3.72 2.80
C PHE A 16 -26.03 -2.23 2.43
N ALA A 17 -26.73 -1.38 3.18
CA ALA A 17 -26.74 0.07 2.94
C ALA A 17 -25.34 0.69 3.13
N GLY A 18 -24.59 0.25 4.14
CA GLY A 18 -23.19 0.66 4.36
C GLY A 18 -22.27 0.22 3.22
N LEU A 19 -22.42 -1.03 2.76
CA LEU A 19 -21.64 -1.57 1.64
C LEU A 19 -21.98 -0.84 0.32
N PHE A 20 -23.27 -0.59 0.05
CA PHE A 20 -23.72 0.16 -1.13
C PHE A 20 -23.22 1.60 -1.11
N SER A 21 -23.16 2.23 0.07
CA SER A 21 -22.59 3.58 0.24
C SER A 21 -21.08 3.59 -0.01
N ALA A 22 -20.35 2.58 0.48
CA ALA A 22 -18.91 2.45 0.22
C ALA A 22 -18.60 2.28 -1.28
N VAL A 23 -19.32 1.38 -1.95
CA VAL A 23 -19.20 1.17 -3.40
C VAL A 23 -19.66 2.40 -4.18
N GLY A 24 -20.78 3.02 -3.79
CA GLY A 24 -21.31 4.23 -4.42
C GLY A 24 -20.34 5.41 -4.38
N ARG A 25 -19.59 5.56 -3.28
CA ARG A 25 -18.49 6.54 -3.19
C ARG A 25 -17.33 6.20 -4.12
N GLN A 26 -17.04 4.91 -4.35
CA GLN A 26 -15.95 4.46 -5.20
C GLN A 26 -16.24 4.60 -6.71
N VAL A 27 -17.50 4.49 -7.15
CA VAL A 27 -17.90 4.69 -8.57
C VAL A 27 -18.25 6.14 -8.92
N SER A 28 -18.35 7.04 -7.95
CA SER A 28 -18.65 8.46 -8.20
C SER A 28 -17.39 9.21 -8.63
N PRO A 29 -17.38 9.96 -9.76
CA PRO A 29 -16.23 10.75 -10.18
C PRO A 29 -15.92 11.83 -9.12
N GLY A 30 -14.72 11.78 -8.53
CA GLY A 30 -14.30 12.67 -7.43
C GLY A 30 -14.60 12.18 -6.01
N GLY A 31 -15.04 10.92 -5.86
CA GLY A 31 -15.15 10.28 -4.55
C GLY A 31 -13.78 10.00 -3.92
N THR A 32 -13.68 10.14 -2.61
CA THR A 32 -12.52 9.68 -1.83
C THR A 32 -12.38 8.17 -1.97
N GLU A 33 -11.16 7.64 -2.10
CA GLU A 33 -10.93 6.20 -2.02
C GLU A 33 -11.58 5.66 -0.73
N ALA A 34 -12.57 4.76 -0.88
CA ALA A 34 -13.34 4.26 0.26
C ALA A 34 -12.48 3.38 1.19
N PHE A 35 -11.35 2.90 0.69
CA PHE A 35 -10.41 2.03 1.38
C PHE A 35 -9.00 2.53 1.08
N ASN A 36 -8.24 2.87 2.12
CA ASN A 36 -6.81 3.20 1.99
C ASN A 36 -6.05 1.91 1.65
N LEU A 37 -5.89 1.63 0.37
CA LEU A 37 -5.24 0.42 -0.11
C LEU A 37 -3.73 0.58 -0.04
N GLY A 38 -3.02 -0.51 0.29
CA GLY A 38 -1.57 -0.48 0.30
C GLY A 38 -0.97 -0.35 -1.10
N VAL A 39 0.32 -0.01 -1.14
CA VAL A 39 1.16 0.08 -2.35
C VAL A 39 1.16 -1.21 -3.17
N ASP A 40 0.95 -2.36 -2.52
CA ASP A 40 0.82 -3.67 -3.17
C ASP A 40 -0.41 -3.75 -4.12
N PHE A 41 -1.41 -2.89 -3.94
CA PHE A 41 -2.66 -2.88 -4.72
C PHE A 41 -2.87 -1.61 -5.56
N GLN A 42 -2.35 -0.47 -5.12
CA GLN A 42 -2.39 0.80 -5.87
C GLN A 42 -1.20 0.96 -6.81
N GLY A 43 -0.11 0.23 -6.56
CA GLY A 43 1.20 0.48 -7.17
C GLY A 43 1.98 1.56 -6.43
N GLY A 44 3.29 1.59 -6.68
CA GLY A 44 4.23 2.53 -6.06
C GLY A 44 5.59 1.88 -5.80
N THR A 45 6.32 2.42 -4.83
CA THR A 45 7.69 2.00 -4.53
C THR A 45 7.81 1.56 -3.09
N VAL A 46 8.39 0.38 -2.88
CA VAL A 46 8.74 -0.16 -1.57
C VAL A 46 10.24 0.02 -1.37
N ILE A 47 10.61 0.69 -0.29
CA ILE A 47 12.00 1.03 0.01
C ILE A 47 12.36 0.38 1.33
N THR A 48 13.39 -0.46 1.32
CA THR A 48 13.91 -1.10 2.52
C THR A 48 15.09 -0.28 3.03
N ALA A 49 14.89 0.39 4.16
CA ALA A 49 15.92 1.18 4.82
C ALA A 49 16.41 0.45 6.08
N LYS A 50 17.73 0.35 6.23
CA LYS A 50 18.40 -0.18 7.42
C LYS A 50 18.96 0.96 8.26
N PHE A 51 18.73 0.93 9.56
CA PHE A 51 19.16 1.97 10.49
C PHE A 51 20.16 1.43 11.51
N ARG A 52 21.13 2.27 11.91
CA ARG A 52 22.06 1.92 13.01
C ARG A 52 21.39 2.11 14.36
N ASN A 53 20.70 3.24 14.53
CA ASN A 53 19.79 3.49 15.64
C ASN A 53 18.40 3.75 15.05
N LYS A 54 17.48 2.80 15.21
CA LYS A 54 16.16 2.85 14.57
C LYS A 54 15.33 4.00 15.19
N PRO A 55 14.95 5.04 14.42
CA PRO A 55 14.01 6.05 14.88
C PRO A 55 12.62 5.44 15.11
N ALA A 56 11.77 6.09 15.91
CA ALA A 56 10.39 5.61 16.06
C ALA A 56 9.65 5.68 14.72
N GLU A 57 8.74 4.73 14.46
CA GLU A 57 7.97 4.70 13.21
C GLU A 57 7.16 5.98 12.99
N ASP A 58 6.69 6.59 14.08
CA ASP A 58 5.97 7.87 14.07
C ASP A 58 6.87 9.02 13.63
N ASP A 59 8.14 9.04 14.04
CA ASP A 59 9.09 10.06 13.62
C ASP A 59 9.35 9.94 12.11
N ILE A 60 9.60 8.72 11.62
CA ILE A 60 9.80 8.44 10.19
C ILE A 60 8.56 8.89 9.41
N ARG A 61 7.36 8.60 9.91
CA ARG A 61 6.10 9.06 9.32
C ARG A 61 6.02 10.58 9.25
N ASN A 62 6.35 11.28 10.33
CA ASN A 62 6.31 12.75 10.37
C ASN A 62 7.31 13.36 9.39
N ALA A 63 8.50 12.78 9.25
CA ALA A 63 9.49 13.25 8.27
C ALA A 63 9.03 13.03 6.81
N LEU A 64 8.34 11.91 6.54
CA LEU A 64 7.74 11.64 5.22
C LEU A 64 6.57 12.59 4.92
N GLN A 65 5.72 12.86 5.92
CA GLN A 65 4.65 13.87 5.82
C GLN A 65 5.20 15.28 5.55
N GLY A 66 6.34 15.63 6.16
CA GLY A 66 7.06 16.88 5.88
C GLY A 66 7.52 17.03 4.43
N GLN A 67 7.62 15.93 3.68
CA GLN A 67 7.92 15.92 2.24
C GLN A 67 6.66 15.73 1.37
N ASN A 68 5.46 15.98 1.90
CA ASN A 68 4.18 15.80 1.20
C ASN A 68 3.82 14.33 0.89
N ILE A 69 4.43 13.38 1.61
CA ILE A 69 4.15 11.95 1.47
C ILE A 69 3.23 11.50 2.62
N ALA A 70 1.95 11.87 2.55
CA ALA A 70 0.99 11.61 3.61
C ALA A 70 0.59 10.13 3.73
N ASP A 71 0.57 9.42 2.59
CA ASP A 71 0.04 8.07 2.48
C ASP A 71 1.12 6.97 2.55
N ALA A 72 2.32 7.33 3.03
CA ALA A 72 3.37 6.34 3.25
C ALA A 72 2.99 5.37 4.39
N VAL A 73 3.21 4.09 4.14
CA VAL A 73 3.05 3.03 5.15
C VAL A 73 4.43 2.58 5.61
N ILE A 74 4.68 2.74 6.90
CA ILE A 74 5.91 2.30 7.57
C ILE A 74 5.61 0.95 8.21
N GLN A 75 6.48 -0.02 7.97
CA GLN A 75 6.37 -1.36 8.53
C GLN A 75 7.74 -1.84 8.98
N SER A 76 7.90 -2.17 10.27
CA SER A 76 9.11 -2.86 10.75
C SER A 76 9.26 -4.24 10.10
N SER A 77 10.49 -4.61 9.72
CA SER A 77 10.77 -5.96 9.21
C SER A 77 10.65 -6.99 10.33
N LEU A 78 9.96 -8.12 10.06
CA LEU A 78 9.79 -9.20 11.05
C LEU A 78 11.11 -9.94 11.31
N ASP A 79 11.94 -10.09 10.28
CA ASP A 79 13.17 -10.89 10.35
C ASP A 79 14.37 -10.10 10.87
N LYS A 80 14.32 -8.76 10.78
CA LYS A 80 15.45 -7.88 11.04
C LYS A 80 15.00 -6.60 11.74
N GLN A 81 15.36 -6.46 13.02
CA GLN A 81 14.92 -5.35 13.88
C GLN A 81 15.48 -3.98 13.46
N ASP A 82 16.56 -3.97 12.68
CA ASP A 82 17.26 -2.82 12.13
C ASP A 82 16.76 -2.39 10.75
N GLU A 83 15.83 -3.14 10.14
CA GLU A 83 15.24 -2.81 8.83
C GLU A 83 13.78 -2.34 8.96
N VAL A 84 13.46 -1.31 8.18
CA VAL A 84 12.12 -0.74 8.06
C VAL A 84 11.75 -0.70 6.58
N LEU A 85 10.55 -1.19 6.28
CA LEU A 85 9.94 -1.12 4.97
C LEU A 85 9.11 0.15 4.90
N ILE A 86 9.43 1.01 3.95
CA ILE A 86 8.73 2.26 3.68
C ILE A 86 8.03 2.08 2.34
N LYS A 87 6.71 1.94 2.38
CA LYS A 87 5.87 1.80 1.20
C LYS A 87 5.33 3.17 0.81
N VAL A 88 5.74 3.66 -0.35
CA VAL A 88 5.31 4.96 -0.89
C VAL A 88 4.35 4.72 -2.06
N PRO A 89 3.10 5.19 -1.99
CA PRO A 89 2.15 5.05 -3.07
C PRO A 89 2.52 5.91 -4.26
N LEU A 90 1.95 5.58 -5.42
CA LEU A 90 2.15 6.34 -6.64
C LEU A 90 1.52 7.73 -6.54
N PHE A 91 2.25 8.78 -6.93
CA PHE A 91 1.73 10.14 -7.00
C PHE A 91 0.99 10.35 -8.33
N GLU A 92 -0.30 10.73 -8.26
CA GLU A 92 -1.07 11.17 -9.43
C GLU A 92 -0.36 12.37 -10.08
N GLY A 93 0.14 12.19 -11.32
CA GLY A 93 0.86 13.22 -12.08
C GLY A 93 2.28 12.86 -12.51
N LEU A 94 2.88 11.81 -11.94
CA LEU A 94 4.12 11.18 -12.44
C LEU A 94 3.85 9.90 -13.24
N SER A 95 2.58 9.50 -13.35
CA SER A 95 2.10 8.49 -14.28
C SER A 95 2.08 9.07 -15.69
N THR A 96 3.24 9.22 -16.31
CA THR A 96 3.30 9.38 -17.77
C THR A 96 2.61 8.17 -18.38
N GLU A 97 1.60 8.44 -19.20
CA GLU A 97 0.72 7.50 -19.88
C GLU A 97 1.45 6.21 -20.27
N VAL A 98 1.03 5.09 -19.69
CA VAL A 98 1.39 3.76 -20.19
C VAL A 98 0.35 3.42 -21.26
N PRO A 99 0.71 3.39 -22.56
CA PRO A 99 -0.17 2.82 -23.57
C PRO A 99 -0.43 1.36 -23.17
N ALA A 100 -1.66 0.89 -23.37
CA ALA A 100 -2.15 -0.43 -22.94
C ALA A 100 -1.44 -1.65 -23.59
N ASP A 101 -0.28 -1.46 -24.20
CA ASP A 101 0.51 -2.48 -24.86
C ASP A 101 1.77 -2.79 -24.03
N GLY A 102 1.78 -3.98 -23.42
CA GLY A 102 2.70 -4.41 -22.37
C GLY A 102 4.14 -4.67 -22.80
N THR A 103 4.73 -3.85 -23.66
CA THR A 103 6.04 -4.12 -24.30
C THR A 103 7.16 -3.13 -23.96
N ASN A 104 6.97 -2.14 -23.08
CA ASN A 104 8.07 -1.28 -22.61
C ASN A 104 7.99 -0.95 -21.11
N THR A 105 8.24 -1.96 -20.26
CA THR A 105 8.17 -1.89 -18.78
C THR A 105 9.44 -1.35 -18.11
N THR A 106 10.52 -1.07 -18.84
CA THR A 106 11.83 -0.80 -18.21
C THR A 106 12.08 0.69 -17.92
N GLY A 107 11.45 1.61 -18.66
CA GLY A 107 11.67 3.06 -18.49
C GLY A 107 10.77 3.74 -17.45
N ALA A 108 9.46 3.43 -17.46
CA ALA A 108 8.49 4.05 -16.55
C ALA A 108 8.69 3.61 -15.09
N ASN A 109 9.09 2.36 -14.86
CA ASN A 109 9.38 1.84 -13.53
C ASN A 109 10.63 2.51 -12.92
N ALA A 110 11.68 2.74 -13.70
CA ALA A 110 12.90 3.38 -13.22
C ALA A 110 12.66 4.84 -12.77
N THR A 111 11.89 5.62 -13.55
CA THR A 111 11.60 7.03 -13.19
C THR A 111 10.75 7.13 -11.92
N GLN A 112 9.76 6.25 -11.75
CA GLN A 112 8.92 6.20 -10.55
C GLN A 112 9.72 5.75 -9.31
N VAL A 113 10.55 4.72 -9.45
CA VAL A 113 11.43 4.24 -8.37
C VAL A 113 12.45 5.30 -7.97
N ASN A 114 13.03 6.01 -8.94
CA ASN A 114 13.99 7.08 -8.67
C ASN A 114 13.33 8.23 -7.91
N ALA A 115 12.14 8.67 -8.32
CA ALA A 115 11.39 9.70 -7.62
C ALA A 115 11.01 9.28 -6.19
N GLY A 116 10.47 8.06 -6.01
CA GLY A 116 10.15 7.52 -4.70
C GLY A 116 11.38 7.44 -3.78
N ARG A 117 12.51 6.98 -4.33
CA ARG A 117 13.78 6.90 -3.62
C ARG A 117 14.32 8.27 -3.21
N GLU A 118 14.27 9.26 -4.09
CA GLU A 118 14.75 10.61 -3.80
C GLU A 118 13.92 11.30 -2.71
N MET A 119 12.60 11.15 -2.74
CA MET A 119 11.72 11.72 -1.73
C MET A 119 11.91 11.08 -0.36
N VAL A 120 12.02 9.74 -0.31
CA VAL A 120 12.33 9.02 0.94
C VAL A 120 13.72 9.37 1.43
N LYS A 121 14.72 9.47 0.53
CA LYS A 121 16.05 9.92 0.89
C LYS A 121 16.02 11.30 1.54
N LYS A 122 15.32 12.27 0.94
CA LYS A 122 15.21 13.63 1.49
C LYS A 122 14.52 13.66 2.86
N ALA A 123 13.55 12.77 3.10
CA ALA A 123 12.94 12.61 4.42
C ALA A 123 13.93 11.99 5.42
N LEU A 124 14.63 10.92 5.01
CA LEU A 124 15.56 10.18 5.84
C LEU A 124 16.84 10.94 6.17
N ASP A 125 17.31 11.82 5.29
CA ASP A 125 18.45 12.72 5.51
C ASP A 125 18.23 13.64 6.75
N THR A 126 16.97 13.82 7.17
CA THR A 126 16.62 14.52 8.43
C THR A 126 17.10 13.77 9.67
N PHE A 127 17.19 12.44 9.61
CA PHE A 127 17.62 11.59 10.73
C PHE A 127 19.13 11.33 10.75
N GLY A 128 19.86 11.72 9.71
CA GLY A 128 21.31 11.59 9.60
C GLY A 128 21.75 11.34 8.17
N LYS A 129 23.03 11.03 7.95
CA LYS A 129 23.57 10.81 6.60
C LYS A 129 23.34 9.37 6.13
N GLU A 130 22.97 9.21 4.86
CA GLU A 130 23.00 7.92 4.17
C GLU A 130 24.44 7.37 4.10
N ALA A 131 24.62 6.05 4.23
CA ALA A 131 25.89 5.38 3.98
C ALA A 131 26.40 5.63 2.56
N GLU A 132 27.71 5.91 2.42
CA GLU A 132 28.33 6.15 1.11
C GLU A 132 28.13 4.98 0.14
N ALA A 133 27.96 5.29 -1.14
CA ALA A 133 27.74 4.29 -2.19
C ALA A 133 28.88 3.26 -2.21
N GLY A 134 28.56 2.01 -1.87
CA GLY A 134 29.51 0.89 -1.85
C GLY A 134 30.02 0.48 -0.46
N LYS A 135 29.74 1.24 0.60
CA LYS A 135 30.01 0.83 1.99
C LYS A 135 28.75 0.26 2.64
N ARG A 136 28.90 -0.78 3.47
CA ARG A 136 27.80 -1.25 4.31
C ARG A 136 27.65 -0.28 5.48
N LEU A 137 26.45 -0.16 6.05
CA LEU A 137 26.20 0.61 7.27
C LEU A 137 27.11 0.19 8.45
N ALA A 138 27.66 -1.02 8.41
CA ALA A 138 28.64 -1.51 9.38
C ALA A 138 30.04 -0.87 9.22
N ASP A 139 30.40 -0.44 8.01
CA ASP A 139 31.74 0.04 7.66
C ASP A 139 31.87 1.58 7.73
N ASP A 140 30.73 2.28 7.80
CA ASP A 140 30.66 3.74 7.91
C ASP A 140 30.07 4.14 9.26
N GLU A 141 30.93 4.63 10.16
CA GLU A 141 30.56 5.09 11.50
C GLU A 141 29.76 6.39 11.49
N ALA A 142 29.85 7.18 10.41
CA ALA A 142 29.16 8.46 10.27
C ALA A 142 27.76 8.31 9.64
N ALA A 143 27.42 7.12 9.14
CA ALA A 143 26.14 6.84 8.49
C ALA A 143 25.07 6.44 9.51
N ALA A 144 23.91 7.10 9.43
CA ALA A 144 22.76 6.80 10.29
C ALA A 144 21.85 5.71 9.69
N TYR A 145 21.75 5.68 8.36
CA TYR A 145 20.92 4.72 7.63
C TYR A 145 21.53 4.31 6.29
N GLN A 146 21.05 3.20 5.74
CA GLN A 146 21.40 2.68 4.42
C GLN A 146 20.16 2.17 3.71
N ILE A 147 19.96 2.57 2.45
CA ILE A 147 18.92 1.97 1.61
C ILE A 147 19.42 0.63 1.09
N VAL A 148 18.82 -0.46 1.55
CA VAL A 148 19.19 -1.84 1.22
C VAL A 148 18.66 -2.24 -0.16
N GLY A 149 17.46 -1.76 -0.50
CA GLY A 149 16.79 -2.11 -1.74
C GLY A 149 15.59 -1.21 -2.02
N THR A 150 15.23 -1.15 -3.29
CA THR A 150 14.03 -0.46 -3.78
C THR A 150 13.31 -1.39 -4.74
N ASP A 151 12.09 -1.78 -4.39
CA ASP A 151 11.22 -2.59 -5.22
C ASP A 151 10.10 -1.71 -5.79
N SER A 152 9.72 -1.94 -7.04
CA SER A 152 8.60 -1.24 -7.68
C SER A 152 7.44 -2.19 -7.89
N VAL A 153 6.24 -1.75 -7.53
CA VAL A 153 5.00 -2.41 -7.90
C VAL A 153 4.30 -1.54 -8.95
N GLY A 154 4.10 -2.09 -10.14
CA GLY A 154 3.42 -1.37 -11.22
C GLY A 154 1.92 -1.19 -10.92
N PRO A 155 1.33 -0.03 -11.24
CA PRO A 155 -0.08 0.27 -10.94
C PRO A 155 -1.06 -0.69 -11.63
N VAL A 156 -0.72 -1.18 -12.83
CA VAL A 156 -1.56 -2.10 -13.60
C VAL A 156 -1.63 -3.49 -12.96
N ALA A 157 -0.49 -4.01 -12.48
CA ALA A 157 -0.44 -5.34 -11.86
C ALA A 157 -1.17 -5.36 -10.51
N GLY A 158 -0.98 -4.33 -9.68
CA GLY A 158 -1.68 -4.19 -8.39
C GLY A 158 -3.20 -4.10 -8.56
N ALA A 159 -3.67 -3.27 -9.51
CA ALA A 159 -5.09 -3.10 -9.77
C ALA A 159 -5.76 -4.39 -10.28
N GLN A 160 -5.06 -5.16 -11.12
CA GLN A 160 -5.56 -6.42 -11.64
C GLN A 160 -5.66 -7.49 -10.54
N LEU A 161 -4.64 -7.62 -9.69
CA LEU A 161 -4.64 -8.53 -8.54
C LEU A 161 -5.76 -8.19 -7.55
N ARG A 162 -5.95 -6.89 -7.26
CA ARG A 162 -7.04 -6.40 -6.41
C ARG A 162 -8.40 -6.84 -6.93
N ASN A 163 -8.69 -6.58 -8.19
CA ASN A 163 -10.00 -6.88 -8.77
C ASN A 163 -10.26 -8.40 -8.79
N GLN A 164 -9.25 -9.20 -9.10
CA GLN A 164 -9.37 -10.67 -9.06
C GLN A 164 -9.63 -11.18 -7.63
N ALA A 165 -8.92 -10.67 -6.63
CA ALA A 165 -9.13 -11.06 -5.24
C ALA A 165 -10.53 -10.74 -4.73
N VAL A 166 -11.06 -9.56 -5.08
CA VAL A 166 -12.44 -9.16 -4.75
C VAL A 166 -13.45 -10.10 -5.41
N ILE A 167 -13.32 -10.37 -6.72
CA ILE A 167 -14.24 -11.26 -7.45
C ILE A 167 -14.20 -12.68 -6.87
N ALA A 168 -13.01 -13.21 -6.57
CA ALA A 168 -12.85 -14.54 -5.99
C ALA A 168 -13.48 -14.64 -4.59
N THR A 169 -13.32 -13.62 -3.76
CA THR A 169 -13.90 -13.57 -2.40
C THR A 169 -15.43 -13.52 -2.47
N LEU A 170 -16.00 -12.70 -3.36
CA LEU A 170 -17.44 -12.61 -3.56
C LEU A 170 -18.04 -13.92 -4.10
N LEU A 171 -17.39 -14.54 -5.08
CA LEU A 171 -17.80 -15.85 -5.59
C LEU A 171 -17.74 -16.93 -4.50
N GLY A 172 -16.69 -16.92 -3.65
CA GLY A 172 -16.58 -17.82 -2.52
C GLY A 172 -17.71 -17.63 -1.50
N LEU A 173 -18.05 -16.38 -1.16
CA LEU A 173 -19.18 -16.07 -0.29
C LEU A 173 -20.50 -16.58 -0.86
N VAL A 174 -20.77 -16.30 -2.13
CA VAL A 174 -21.98 -16.79 -2.81
C VAL A 174 -22.00 -18.33 -2.84
N GLY A 175 -20.86 -18.96 -3.12
CA GLY A 175 -20.74 -20.43 -3.13
C GLY A 175 -21.03 -21.07 -1.76
N ILE A 176 -20.53 -20.49 -0.67
CA ILE A 176 -20.82 -20.97 0.68
C ILE A 176 -22.30 -20.73 1.04
N LEU A 177 -22.87 -19.59 0.66
CA LEU A 177 -24.30 -19.31 0.87
C LEU A 177 -25.19 -20.31 0.12
N LEU A 178 -24.85 -20.61 -1.14
CA LEU A 178 -25.54 -21.64 -1.92
C LEU A 178 -25.36 -23.02 -1.30
N TYR A 179 -24.15 -23.36 -0.85
CA TYR A 179 -23.90 -24.63 -0.17
C TYR A 179 -24.77 -24.76 1.07
N ILE A 180 -24.81 -23.76 1.95
CA ILE A 180 -25.64 -23.81 3.16
C ILE A 180 -27.12 -23.93 2.78
N ALA A 181 -27.58 -23.15 1.79
CA ALA A 181 -28.95 -23.18 1.32
C ALA A 181 -29.35 -24.57 0.82
N PHE A 182 -28.54 -25.23 -0.03
CA PHE A 182 -28.85 -26.57 -0.54
C PHE A 182 -28.57 -27.71 0.45
N ARG A 183 -27.62 -27.53 1.37
CA ARG A 183 -27.17 -28.59 2.29
C ARG A 183 -28.07 -28.73 3.50
N TYR A 184 -28.65 -27.63 3.97
CA TYR A 184 -29.46 -27.56 5.18
C TYR A 184 -30.95 -27.31 4.91
N ASP A 185 -31.36 -27.23 3.64
CA ASP A 185 -32.72 -27.61 3.22
C ASP A 185 -32.91 -29.13 3.28
#